data_AF-A0AAW3JW95-F1
#
_entry.id   AF-A0AAW3JW95-F1
#
_cell.length_a   1.000
_cell.length_b   1.000
_cell.length_c   1.000
_cell.angle_alpha   90.00
_cell.angle_beta   90.00
_cell.angle_gamma   90.00
#
_symmetry.space_group_name_H-M   'P 1'
#
loop_
_entity.id
_entity.type
_entity.pdbx_description
1 polymer ?
#
loop_
_entity_poly.entity_id
_entity_poly.type
_entity_poly.pdbx_seq_one_letter_code
_entity_poly.pdbx_strand_id
1 'polypeptide(L)'
;MKKIKKIICLILTCSLLCSGTQNTTAAKKHYLAKSVDWGLGLNKNHATPGGTLPYNGFSLKKYNTIFTGNTKKKYIYLTFDCGYENGHTKKILNILKEKNIKAIFFVTKPYIEGNAKLVKRMKKEGHLVGNHTSTHPRLGECNTDKIRSELKSVEKCMKKKTGYKLDKFVRPPEGNYSELALKTMQDMGYTTVLWSLAWYDYNPADQPTTDYVVGRFKSYYHKGMIPLLHAISKADTNALPKIIKYMKSKKYEFKTLDTIKIKNKVS
;
A
#
# COMPACT_ATOMS: atom_id res chain seq x y z
N MET A 1 -26.98 2.30 86.71
CA MET A 1 -25.89 2.18 87.69
C MET A 1 -25.01 0.98 87.34
N LYS A 2 -23.69 1.19 87.20
CA LYS A 2 -22.53 0.29 87.48
C LYS A 2 -22.62 -1.18 86.99
N LYS A 3 -21.78 -1.58 86.00
CA LYS A 3 -20.52 -2.40 86.15
C LYS A 3 -20.82 -3.90 86.44
N ILE A 4 -20.20 -4.96 85.89
CA ILE A 4 -18.91 -5.22 85.24
C ILE A 4 -18.94 -6.65 84.64
N LYS A 5 -18.27 -6.82 83.49
CA LYS A 5 -17.52 -7.98 82.93
C LYS A 5 -17.93 -9.43 83.27
N LYS A 6 -18.09 -10.24 82.22
CA LYS A 6 -17.37 -11.52 82.09
C LYS A 6 -16.88 -11.71 80.65
N ILE A 7 -15.57 -11.89 80.56
CA ILE A 7 -14.76 -12.15 79.39
C ILE A 7 -14.84 -13.65 79.13
N ILE A 8 -15.22 -14.07 77.92
CA ILE A 8 -14.84 -15.38 77.39
C ILE A 8 -14.27 -15.17 76.00
N CYS A 9 -12.99 -15.54 75.92
CA CYS A 9 -12.15 -15.55 74.73
C CYS A 9 -12.61 -16.68 73.82
N LEU A 10 -12.93 -16.38 72.56
CA LEU A 10 -12.97 -17.41 71.52
C LEU A 10 -12.19 -16.89 70.30
N ILE A 11 -10.99 -17.43 70.17
CA ILE A 11 -10.10 -17.27 69.02
C ILE A 11 -10.77 -17.98 67.85
N LEU A 12 -11.18 -17.24 66.82
CA LEU A 12 -11.45 -17.82 65.50
C LEU A 12 -10.73 -16.99 64.43
N THR A 13 -9.72 -17.62 63.87
CA THR A 13 -9.01 -17.30 62.64
C THR A 13 -9.97 -17.11 61.47
N CYS A 14 -9.72 -16.15 60.59
CA CYS A 14 -9.24 -16.39 59.22
C CYS A 14 -9.63 -15.26 58.23
N SER A 15 -8.65 -14.87 57.42
CA SER A 15 -8.71 -14.24 56.10
C SER A 15 -9.37 -12.86 55.92
N LEU A 16 -8.50 -11.86 55.77
CA LEU A 16 -8.73 -10.68 54.92
C LEU A 16 -9.23 -11.12 53.53
N LEU A 17 -10.41 -10.64 53.13
CA LEU A 17 -10.81 -10.56 51.73
C LEU A 17 -10.56 -9.14 51.23
N CYS A 18 -9.34 -8.89 50.76
CA CYS A 18 -9.10 -7.87 49.75
C CYS A 18 -9.62 -8.39 48.41
N SER A 19 -10.87 -8.09 48.06
CA SER A 19 -11.34 -8.29 46.68
C SER A 19 -10.87 -7.11 45.82
N GLY A 20 -9.82 -7.38 45.06
CA GLY A 20 -9.13 -6.43 44.21
C GLY A 20 -10.01 -5.84 43.10
N THR A 21 -9.62 -4.62 42.73
CA THR A 21 -10.01 -3.94 41.50
C THR A 21 -9.84 -4.86 40.29
N GLN A 22 -10.94 -5.14 39.58
CA GLN A 22 -10.87 -5.82 38.28
C GLN A 22 -10.23 -4.88 37.25
N ASN A 23 -8.94 -5.09 36.99
CA ASN A 23 -8.27 -4.61 35.79
C ASN A 23 -8.93 -5.27 34.58
N THR A 24 -9.79 -4.54 33.87
CA THR A 24 -10.28 -4.97 32.56
C THR A 24 -9.14 -4.86 31.55
N THR A 25 -8.37 -5.94 31.39
CA THR A 25 -7.47 -6.10 30.24
C THR A 25 -8.33 -6.13 28.98
N ALA A 26 -8.25 -5.09 28.15
CA ALA A 26 -8.86 -5.08 26.83
C ALA A 26 -8.38 -6.31 26.05
N ALA A 27 -9.32 -7.19 25.66
CA ALA A 27 -9.00 -8.39 24.89
C ALA A 27 -8.20 -8.01 23.63
N LYS A 28 -6.98 -8.55 23.48
CA LYS A 28 -6.19 -8.39 22.26
C LYS A 28 -6.97 -9.02 21.11
N LYS A 29 -7.50 -8.18 20.22
CA LYS A 29 -8.17 -8.64 18.99
C LYS A 29 -7.15 -9.40 18.14
N HIS A 30 -7.37 -10.69 17.93
CA HIS A 30 -6.56 -11.51 17.04
C HIS A 30 -6.95 -11.23 15.59
N TYR A 31 -6.00 -10.72 14.78
CA TYR A 31 -6.16 -10.52 13.34
C TYR A 31 -5.74 -11.79 12.59
N LEU A 32 -6.42 -12.12 11.49
CA LEU A 32 -6.09 -13.30 10.70
C LEU A 32 -4.73 -13.14 10.00
N ALA A 33 -3.80 -14.06 10.26
CA ALA A 33 -2.49 -14.14 9.60
C ALA A 33 -2.53 -14.96 8.28
N LYS A 34 -3.72 -15.34 7.80
CA LYS A 34 -3.85 -16.08 6.55
C LYS A 34 -3.42 -15.20 5.38
N SER A 35 -2.35 -15.64 4.71
CA SER A 35 -1.79 -15.00 3.51
C SER A 35 -2.78 -15.06 2.34
N VAL A 36 -2.85 -13.96 1.57
CA VAL A 36 -3.75 -13.75 0.43
C VAL A 36 -3.00 -13.05 -0.68
N ASP A 37 -3.15 -13.54 -1.91
CA ASP A 37 -2.63 -12.89 -3.09
C ASP A 37 -3.71 -12.03 -3.77
N TRP A 38 -3.33 -10.80 -4.10
CA TRP A 38 -4.20 -9.91 -4.84
C TRP A 38 -4.37 -10.38 -6.29
N GLY A 39 -5.63 -10.52 -6.73
CA GLY A 39 -5.96 -10.90 -8.09
C GLY A 39 -6.96 -9.95 -8.75
N LEU A 40 -7.02 -10.00 -10.08
CA LEU A 40 -7.81 -9.10 -10.91
C LEU A 40 -9.07 -9.79 -11.46
N GLY A 41 -10.24 -9.24 -11.15
CA GLY A 41 -11.49 -9.52 -11.87
C GLY A 41 -11.69 -8.51 -13.00
N LEU A 42 -10.91 -8.61 -14.08
CA LEU A 42 -10.92 -7.65 -15.19
C LEU A 42 -12.31 -7.54 -15.85
N ASN A 43 -12.69 -6.33 -16.24
CA ASN A 43 -14.00 -6.06 -16.82
C ASN A 43 -13.88 -5.38 -18.18
N LYS A 44 -14.37 -6.04 -19.24
CA LYS A 44 -14.33 -5.53 -20.63
C LYS A 44 -15.35 -4.44 -20.93
N ASN A 45 -16.35 -4.23 -20.06
CA ASN A 45 -17.38 -3.21 -20.20
C ASN A 45 -16.94 -1.86 -19.61
N HIS A 46 -15.64 -1.69 -19.32
CA HIS A 46 -15.08 -0.49 -18.68
C HIS A 46 -15.70 -0.15 -17.30
N ALA A 47 -16.31 -1.14 -16.65
CA ALA A 47 -16.77 -1.04 -15.28
C ALA A 47 -15.62 -1.29 -14.29
N THR A 48 -15.79 -0.82 -13.05
CA THR A 48 -14.79 -1.05 -12.00
C THR A 48 -14.67 -2.56 -11.74
N PRO A 49 -13.46 -3.15 -11.76
CA PRO A 49 -13.28 -4.56 -11.49
C PRO A 49 -13.59 -4.86 -10.02
N GLY A 50 -14.13 -6.05 -9.75
CA GLY A 50 -14.45 -6.49 -8.39
C GLY A 50 -13.22 -6.85 -7.55
N GLY A 51 -12.07 -7.11 -8.18
CA GLY A 51 -10.93 -7.79 -7.55
C GLY A 51 -11.21 -9.28 -7.31
N THR A 52 -10.27 -10.01 -6.71
CA THR A 52 -10.53 -11.34 -6.14
C THR A 52 -11.36 -11.20 -4.86
N LEU A 53 -12.68 -11.08 -5.03
CA LEU A 53 -13.66 -11.17 -3.95
C LEU A 53 -14.24 -12.60 -3.88
N PRO A 54 -14.63 -13.08 -2.68
CA PRO A 54 -14.53 -12.41 -1.39
C PRO A 54 -13.15 -12.56 -0.73
N TYR A 55 -12.64 -11.47 -0.15
CA TYR A 55 -11.52 -11.53 0.80
C TYR A 55 -11.92 -12.40 2.00
N ASN A 56 -11.00 -13.18 2.56
CA ASN A 56 -11.16 -14.09 3.71
C ASN A 56 -11.77 -13.44 4.99
N GLY A 57 -13.02 -12.96 4.95
CA GLY A 57 -13.77 -12.44 6.10
C GLY A 57 -13.54 -10.98 6.48
N PHE A 58 -12.74 -10.18 5.75
CA PHE A 58 -12.49 -8.77 6.12
C PHE A 58 -12.51 -7.80 4.93
N SER A 59 -12.86 -6.54 5.21
CA SER A 59 -12.94 -5.47 4.21
C SER A 59 -11.62 -4.72 4.07
N LEU A 60 -11.04 -4.64 2.86
CA LEU A 60 -9.87 -3.81 2.56
C LEU A 60 -10.02 -2.34 3.00
N LYS A 61 -11.22 -1.79 2.84
CA LYS A 61 -11.52 -0.39 3.18
C LYS A 61 -11.33 -0.11 4.68
N LYS A 62 -11.54 -1.11 5.54
CA LYS A 62 -11.32 -0.99 6.99
C LYS A 62 -9.87 -0.65 7.33
N TYR A 63 -8.93 -1.10 6.49
CA TYR A 63 -7.49 -0.99 6.70
C TYR A 63 -6.80 0.04 5.81
N ASN A 64 -7.53 1.05 5.32
CA ASN A 64 -7.01 2.05 4.39
C ASN A 64 -6.37 1.44 3.13
N THR A 65 -6.89 0.31 2.67
CA THR A 65 -6.42 -0.34 1.45
C THR A 65 -7.28 0.06 0.27
N ILE A 66 -6.65 0.49 -0.82
CA ILE A 66 -7.28 0.89 -2.07
C ILE A 66 -6.74 0.07 -3.24
N PHE A 67 -7.60 -0.27 -4.19
CA PHE A 67 -7.21 -0.80 -5.50
C PHE A 67 -7.80 0.02 -6.66
N THR A 68 -8.75 0.91 -6.35
CA THR A 68 -9.32 1.92 -7.23
C THR A 68 -9.36 3.26 -6.47
N GLY A 69 -9.37 4.38 -7.20
CA GLY A 69 -9.62 5.71 -6.65
C GLY A 69 -11.09 6.12 -6.78
N ASN A 70 -11.36 7.37 -7.16
CA ASN A 70 -12.73 7.84 -7.35
C ASN A 70 -13.41 7.20 -8.57
N THR A 71 -14.23 6.17 -8.35
CA THR A 71 -14.97 5.43 -9.39
C THR A 71 -16.12 6.23 -10.03
N LYS A 72 -16.46 7.42 -9.51
CA LYS A 72 -17.44 8.33 -10.11
C LYS A 72 -16.81 9.28 -11.13
N LYS A 73 -15.49 9.46 -11.12
CA LYS A 73 -14.76 10.40 -11.98
C LYS A 73 -13.87 9.65 -12.98
N LYS A 74 -13.68 10.24 -14.16
CA LYS A 74 -12.78 9.70 -15.19
C LYS A 74 -11.32 10.00 -14.84
N TYR A 75 -10.85 9.44 -13.72
CA TYR A 75 -9.49 9.61 -13.24
C TYR A 75 -8.66 8.35 -13.40
N ILE A 76 -7.37 8.53 -13.67
CA ILE A 76 -6.33 7.49 -13.67
C ILE A 76 -5.22 7.92 -12.72
N TYR A 77 -4.73 6.99 -11.92
CA TYR A 77 -3.65 7.21 -10.97
C TYR A 77 -2.46 6.32 -11.35
N LEU A 78 -1.53 6.84 -12.15
CA LEU A 78 -0.39 6.05 -12.61
C LEU A 78 0.50 5.65 -11.43
N THR A 79 0.85 4.37 -11.37
CA THR A 79 1.73 3.81 -10.35
C THR A 79 2.81 2.95 -10.98
N PHE A 80 4.02 3.00 -10.43
CA PHE A 80 5.16 2.22 -10.90
C PHE A 80 5.83 1.50 -9.74
N ASP A 81 6.11 0.21 -9.91
CA ASP A 81 6.95 -0.54 -8.96
C ASP A 81 8.41 -0.51 -9.43
N CYS A 82 9.30 -0.22 -8.47
CA CYS A 82 10.72 0.06 -8.70
C CYS A 82 11.57 -0.82 -7.78
N GLY A 83 11.80 -2.07 -8.19
CA GLY A 83 12.63 -3.04 -7.47
C GLY A 83 14.12 -2.87 -7.71
N TYR A 84 14.50 -2.62 -8.97
CA TYR A 84 15.84 -2.29 -9.45
C TYR A 84 15.72 -1.35 -10.67
N GLU A 85 16.82 -0.77 -11.13
CA GLU A 85 16.82 0.10 -12.31
C GLU A 85 17.30 -0.67 -13.55
N ASN A 86 16.59 -0.51 -14.66
CA ASN A 86 16.93 -1.14 -15.95
C ASN A 86 17.04 -0.11 -17.10
N GLY A 87 17.40 1.14 -16.79
CA GLY A 87 17.62 2.21 -17.77
C GLY A 87 16.37 2.94 -18.27
N HIS A 88 15.21 2.70 -17.67
CA HIS A 88 13.93 3.21 -18.15
C HIS A 88 13.36 4.37 -17.33
N THR A 89 13.69 4.48 -16.04
CA THR A 89 13.07 5.46 -15.14
C THR A 89 13.33 6.90 -15.58
N LYS A 90 14.54 7.20 -16.07
CA LYS A 90 14.87 8.55 -16.60
C LYS A 90 13.93 8.93 -17.74
N LYS A 91 13.64 8.00 -18.65
CA LYS A 91 12.75 8.21 -19.80
C LYS A 91 11.29 8.34 -19.36
N ILE A 92 10.84 7.52 -18.40
CA ILE A 92 9.51 7.64 -17.80
C ILE A 92 9.31 9.02 -17.19
N LEU A 93 10.26 9.50 -16.36
CA LEU A 93 10.21 10.83 -15.75
C LEU A 93 10.17 11.96 -16.80
N ASN A 94 10.94 11.85 -17.89
CA ASN A 94 10.88 12.81 -19.00
C ASN A 94 9.47 12.86 -19.62
N ILE A 95 8.89 11.70 -19.95
CA ILE A 95 7.55 11.60 -20.53
C ILE A 95 6.51 12.22 -19.59
N LEU A 96 6.57 11.91 -18.29
CA LEU A 96 5.64 12.45 -17.30
C LEU A 96 5.75 13.98 -17.18
N LYS A 97 6.98 14.50 -17.18
CA LYS A 97 7.25 15.95 -17.16
C LYS A 97 6.69 16.64 -18.41
N GLU A 98 6.98 16.13 -19.61
CA GLU A 98 6.49 16.67 -20.88
C GLU A 98 4.96 16.68 -20.97
N LYS A 99 4.29 15.68 -20.37
CA LYS A 99 2.83 15.58 -20.37
C LYS A 99 2.16 16.30 -19.21
N ASN A 100 2.94 16.93 -18.33
CA ASN A 100 2.53 17.53 -17.05
C ASN A 100 1.66 16.56 -16.21
N ILE A 101 2.13 15.32 -16.08
CA ILE A 101 1.45 14.27 -15.30
C ILE A 101 2.34 13.91 -14.12
N LYS A 102 1.70 13.70 -12.96
CA LYS A 102 2.35 13.17 -11.76
C LYS A 102 1.88 11.75 -11.50
N ALA A 103 2.76 10.93 -10.96
CA ALA A 103 2.55 9.52 -10.65
C ALA A 103 3.09 9.21 -9.25
N ILE A 104 2.92 7.96 -8.81
CA ILE A 104 3.62 7.41 -7.64
C ILE A 104 4.61 6.33 -8.08
N PHE A 105 5.77 6.31 -7.43
CA PHE A 105 6.79 5.26 -7.57
C PHE A 105 6.94 4.53 -6.25
N PHE A 106 6.63 3.24 -6.21
CA PHE A 106 6.86 2.37 -5.05
C PHE A 106 8.27 1.81 -5.14
N VAL A 107 9.16 2.27 -4.24
CA VAL A 107 10.59 1.96 -4.30
C VAL A 107 11.00 0.99 -3.21
N THR A 108 11.86 0.03 -3.56
CA THR A 108 12.54 -0.82 -2.58
C THR A 108 13.76 -0.10 -1.99
N LYS A 109 14.29 -0.59 -0.87
CA LYS A 109 15.55 -0.06 -0.31
C LYS A 109 16.72 -0.16 -1.32
N PRO A 110 17.00 -1.32 -1.96
CA PRO A 110 18.05 -1.43 -2.96
C PRO A 110 17.90 -0.43 -4.11
N TYR A 111 16.67 -0.19 -4.57
CA TYR A 111 16.41 0.81 -5.61
C TYR A 111 16.86 2.20 -5.18
N ILE A 112 16.53 2.64 -3.96
CA ILE A 112 16.96 3.94 -3.42
C ILE A 112 18.48 4.01 -3.32
N GLU A 113 19.12 2.94 -2.84
CA GLU A 113 20.57 2.91 -2.62
C GLU A 113 21.37 3.03 -3.92
N GLY A 114 20.94 2.32 -4.97
CA GLY A 114 21.57 2.39 -6.30
C GLY A 114 21.18 3.63 -7.10
N ASN A 115 20.00 4.22 -6.85
CA ASN A 115 19.39 5.20 -7.75
C ASN A 115 18.95 6.50 -7.06
N ALA A 116 19.64 6.91 -5.99
CA ALA A 116 19.25 8.08 -5.19
C ALA A 116 19.05 9.37 -6.01
N LYS A 117 19.79 9.57 -7.12
CA LYS A 117 19.59 10.71 -8.03
C LYS A 117 18.22 10.67 -8.72
N LEU A 118 17.78 9.50 -9.19
CA LEU A 118 16.46 9.31 -9.80
C LEU A 118 15.35 9.50 -8.77
N VAL A 119 15.52 8.94 -7.56
CA VAL A 119 14.53 9.09 -6.48
C VAL A 119 14.40 10.54 -6.01
N LYS A 120 15.51 11.29 -5.90
CA LYS A 120 15.48 12.75 -5.65
C LYS A 120 14.71 13.47 -6.75
N ARG A 121 14.92 13.09 -8.01
CA ARG A 121 14.22 13.68 -9.17
C ARG A 121 12.72 13.41 -9.09
N MET A 122 12.29 12.21 -8.68
CA MET A 122 10.87 11.90 -8.47
C MET A 122 10.20 12.94 -7.55
N LYS A 123 10.78 13.19 -6.37
CA LYS A 123 10.25 14.19 -5.42
C LYS A 123 10.33 15.62 -5.95
N LYS A 124 11.46 16.03 -6.54
CA LYS A 124 11.63 17.38 -7.11
C LYS A 124 10.62 17.69 -8.22
N GLU A 125 10.28 16.69 -9.02
CA GLU A 125 9.31 16.83 -10.09
C GLU A 125 7.86 16.67 -9.60
N GLY A 126 7.63 16.56 -8.29
CA GLY A 126 6.29 16.52 -7.69
C GLY A 126 5.60 15.16 -7.78
N HIS A 127 6.35 14.08 -8.03
CA HIS A 127 5.84 12.72 -7.91
C HIS A 127 5.79 12.28 -6.45
N LEU A 128 4.89 11.33 -6.18
CA LEU A 128 4.88 10.62 -4.91
C LEU A 128 5.92 9.48 -4.96
N VAL A 129 6.55 9.21 -3.83
CA VAL A 129 7.46 8.08 -3.64
C VAL A 129 6.94 7.26 -2.45
N GLY A 130 6.39 6.09 -2.76
CA GLY A 130 5.82 5.15 -1.81
C GLY A 130 6.79 4.04 -1.43
N ASN A 131 6.40 3.26 -0.42
CA ASN A 131 7.20 2.17 0.13
C ASN A 131 6.90 0.84 -0.57
N HIS A 132 7.94 0.14 -1.05
CA HIS A 132 7.85 -1.21 -1.61
C HIS A 132 8.70 -2.23 -0.83
N THR A 133 8.91 -1.99 0.46
CA THR A 133 9.69 -2.81 1.42
C THR A 133 11.19 -2.84 1.15
N SER A 134 11.94 -3.39 2.11
CA SER A 134 13.40 -3.40 2.07
C SER A 134 13.92 -4.59 1.27
N THR A 135 13.42 -5.79 1.55
CA THR A 135 13.90 -7.05 0.95
C THR A 135 12.84 -7.73 0.10
N HIS A 136 11.74 -7.04 -0.23
CA HIS A 136 10.64 -7.55 -1.04
C HIS A 136 9.97 -8.86 -0.53
N PRO A 137 9.73 -9.05 0.78
CA PRO A 137 9.10 -10.28 1.26
C PRO A 137 7.58 -10.26 1.03
N ARG A 138 6.98 -11.46 0.91
CA ARG A 138 5.53 -11.67 0.96
C ARG A 138 4.98 -11.27 2.34
N LEU A 139 4.38 -10.07 2.43
CA LEU A 139 4.02 -9.48 3.73
C LEU A 139 2.88 -10.20 4.44
N GLY A 140 2.03 -10.93 3.72
CA GLY A 140 0.98 -11.76 4.30
C GLY A 140 1.51 -12.89 5.18
N GLU A 141 2.75 -13.33 4.94
CA GLU A 141 3.45 -14.39 5.67
C GLU A 141 4.33 -13.84 6.82
N CYS A 142 4.43 -12.51 6.93
CA CYS A 142 5.27 -11.86 7.92
C CYS A 142 4.51 -11.54 9.23
N ASN A 143 5.22 -11.58 10.36
CA ASN A 143 4.71 -11.04 11.62
C ASN A 143 4.84 -9.50 11.67
N THR A 144 4.20 -8.87 12.66
CA THR A 144 4.16 -7.40 12.83
C THR A 144 5.56 -6.76 12.90
N ASP A 145 6.52 -7.37 13.58
CA ASP A 145 7.85 -6.78 13.74
C ASP A 145 8.68 -6.83 12.46
N LYS A 146 8.58 -7.93 11.71
CA LYS A 146 9.18 -8.04 10.38
C LYS A 146 8.59 -6.98 9.44
N ILE A 147 7.27 -6.83 9.39
CA ILE A 147 6.60 -5.81 8.56
C ILE A 147 7.06 -4.40 8.95
N ARG A 148 7.10 -4.08 10.24
CA ARG A 148 7.58 -2.78 10.73
C ARG A 148 9.04 -2.52 10.34
N SER A 149 9.89 -3.52 10.48
CA SER A 149 11.31 -3.44 10.13
C SER A 149 11.49 -3.18 8.63
N GLU A 150 10.79 -3.93 7.78
CA GLU A 150 10.80 -3.77 6.32
C GLU A 150 10.46 -2.33 5.92
N LEU A 151 9.37 -1.77 6.46
CA LEU A 151 8.91 -0.46 6.07
C LEU A 151 9.78 0.68 6.63
N LYS A 152 10.16 0.60 7.92
CA LYS A 152 11.04 1.61 8.56
C LYS A 152 12.42 1.66 7.92
N SER A 153 12.94 0.52 7.46
CA SER A 153 14.23 0.45 6.76
C SER A 153 14.23 1.30 5.48
N VAL A 154 13.15 1.25 4.68
CA VAL A 154 13.01 2.08 3.48
C VAL A 154 12.83 3.56 3.85
N GLU A 155 12.05 3.90 4.89
CA GLU A 155 11.90 5.29 5.36
C GLU A 155 13.24 5.91 5.75
N LYS A 156 14.04 5.18 6.54
CA LYS A 156 15.38 5.62 6.95
C LYS A 156 16.31 5.77 5.74
N CYS A 157 16.28 4.82 4.82
CA CYS A 157 17.07 4.88 3.59
C CYS A 157 16.71 6.10 2.74
N MET A 158 15.41 6.33 2.51
CA MET A 158 14.89 7.49 1.77
C MET A 158 15.42 8.79 2.38
N LYS A 159 15.27 8.98 3.69
CA LYS A 159 15.73 10.20 4.37
C LYS A 159 17.24 10.37 4.26
N LYS A 160 18.01 9.31 4.50
CA LYS A 160 19.49 9.33 4.46
C LYS A 160 20.03 9.62 3.06
N LYS A 161 19.52 8.94 2.03
CA LYS A 161 20.07 9.02 0.66
C LYS A 161 19.53 10.23 -0.11
N THR A 162 18.30 10.65 0.17
CA THR A 162 17.62 11.67 -0.64
C THR A 162 17.39 12.99 0.08
N GLY A 163 17.33 13.00 1.42
CA GLY A 163 16.90 14.14 2.23
C GLY A 163 15.38 14.28 2.36
N TYR A 164 14.60 13.59 1.51
CA TYR A 164 13.14 13.62 1.52
C TYR A 164 12.54 12.55 2.43
N LYS A 165 11.30 12.76 2.87
CA LYS A 165 10.47 11.73 3.52
C LYS A 165 9.74 10.92 2.43
N LEU A 166 9.45 9.64 2.72
CA LEU A 166 8.51 8.86 1.91
C LEU A 166 7.09 9.40 2.09
N ASP A 167 6.30 9.31 1.02
CA ASP A 167 4.87 9.50 1.11
C ASP A 167 4.26 8.23 1.72
N LYS A 168 3.26 8.39 2.61
CA LYS A 168 2.66 7.29 3.38
C LYS A 168 1.71 6.41 2.55
N PHE A 169 2.23 5.90 1.44
CA PHE A 169 1.65 4.86 0.61
C PHE A 169 2.59 3.65 0.60
N VAL A 170 2.03 2.45 0.69
CA VAL A 170 2.78 1.19 0.63
C VAL A 170 2.12 0.27 -0.39
N ARG A 171 2.92 -0.42 -1.20
CA ARG A 171 2.45 -1.53 -2.01
C ARG A 171 3.13 -2.81 -1.51
N PRO A 172 2.35 -3.81 -1.04
CA PRO A 172 2.92 -5.10 -0.65
C PRO A 172 3.56 -5.78 -1.86
N PRO A 173 4.79 -6.32 -1.72
CA PRO A 173 5.39 -7.21 -2.71
C PRO A 173 4.42 -8.27 -3.20
N GLU A 174 4.40 -8.49 -4.52
CA GLU A 174 3.55 -9.47 -5.21
C GLU A 174 2.04 -9.28 -5.00
N GLY A 175 1.61 -8.17 -4.39
CA GLY A 175 0.23 -8.00 -3.95
C GLY A 175 -0.17 -8.98 -2.83
N ASN A 176 0.82 -9.54 -2.13
CA ASN A 176 0.60 -10.48 -1.04
C ASN A 176 0.34 -9.76 0.29
N TYR A 177 -0.72 -10.11 1.00
CA TYR A 177 -1.07 -9.52 2.29
C TYR A 177 -1.90 -10.46 3.18
N SER A 178 -2.07 -10.07 4.44
CA SER A 178 -2.99 -10.68 5.40
C SER A 178 -3.70 -9.57 6.18
N GLU A 179 -4.74 -9.90 6.95
CA GLU A 179 -5.42 -8.90 7.79
C GLU A 179 -4.44 -8.25 8.79
N LEU A 180 -3.57 -9.07 9.38
CA LEU A 180 -2.47 -8.64 10.25
C LEU A 180 -1.56 -7.63 9.55
N ALA A 181 -1.16 -7.93 8.30
CA ALA A 181 -0.29 -7.06 7.54
C ALA A 181 -0.94 -5.72 7.23
N LEU A 182 -2.20 -5.74 6.75
CA LEU A 182 -2.95 -4.53 6.45
C LEU A 182 -3.14 -3.65 7.69
N LYS A 183 -3.48 -4.25 8.84
CA LYS A 183 -3.59 -3.53 10.11
C LYS A 183 -2.26 -2.94 10.55
N THR A 184 -1.18 -3.71 10.45
CA THR A 184 0.17 -3.25 10.81
C THR A 184 0.58 -2.05 9.96
N MET A 185 0.34 -2.09 8.65
CA MET A 185 0.60 -0.97 7.73
C MET A 185 -0.25 0.27 8.05
N GLN A 186 -1.54 0.06 8.32
CA GLN A 186 -2.45 1.12 8.75
C GLN A 186 -1.96 1.81 10.03
N ASP A 187 -1.54 1.05 11.03
CA ASP A 187 -1.03 1.57 12.31
C ASP A 187 0.26 2.37 12.17
N MET A 188 1.03 2.09 11.13
CA MET A 188 2.22 2.87 10.75
C MET A 188 1.87 4.12 9.92
N GLY A 189 0.57 4.40 9.74
CA GLY A 189 0.03 5.54 9.00
C GLY A 189 -0.01 5.35 7.49
N TYR A 190 0.23 4.14 6.98
CA TYR A 190 0.24 3.89 5.54
C TYR A 190 -1.17 3.68 4.98
N THR A 191 -1.35 4.15 3.76
CA THR A 191 -2.38 3.66 2.83
C THR A 191 -1.79 2.52 2.02
N THR A 192 -2.42 1.35 2.08
CA THR A 192 -2.02 0.21 1.24
C THR A 192 -2.61 0.36 -0.16
N VAL A 193 -1.79 0.26 -1.20
CA VAL A 193 -2.18 0.49 -2.60
C VAL A 193 -1.95 -0.78 -3.41
N LEU A 194 -3.04 -1.41 -3.81
CA LEU A 194 -3.06 -2.51 -4.78
C LEU A 194 -3.27 -1.92 -6.20
N TRP A 195 -3.89 -2.65 -7.11
CA TRP A 195 -4.11 -2.21 -8.49
C TRP A 195 -5.40 -2.78 -9.08
N SER A 196 -5.91 -2.11 -10.10
CA SER A 196 -7.11 -2.54 -10.84
C SER A 196 -6.82 -2.95 -12.29
N LEU A 197 -5.56 -2.80 -12.71
CA LEU A 197 -5.06 -3.24 -14.01
C LEU A 197 -3.57 -3.59 -13.88
N ALA A 198 -3.18 -4.76 -14.36
CA ALA A 198 -1.79 -5.21 -14.48
C ALA A 198 -1.65 -6.29 -15.56
N TRP A 199 -0.41 -6.64 -15.84
CA TRP A 199 0.04 -7.76 -16.68
C TRP A 199 1.46 -8.14 -16.24
N TYR A 200 2.00 -9.22 -16.80
CA TYR A 200 3.38 -9.61 -16.58
C TYR A 200 4.30 -8.76 -17.48
N ASP A 201 5.11 -7.90 -16.86
CA ASP A 201 6.06 -6.97 -17.49
C ASP A 201 7.33 -6.76 -16.64
N TYR A 202 7.51 -7.54 -15.58
CA TYR A 202 8.63 -7.38 -14.64
C TYR A 202 9.84 -8.27 -14.97
N ASN A 203 9.73 -9.20 -15.92
CA ASN A 203 10.86 -10.04 -16.36
C ASN A 203 11.51 -9.42 -17.61
N PRO A 204 12.72 -8.83 -17.54
CA PRO A 204 13.35 -8.21 -18.70
C PRO A 204 13.61 -9.16 -19.86
N ALA A 205 13.75 -10.46 -19.58
CA ALA A 205 13.94 -11.49 -20.60
C ALA A 205 12.65 -11.91 -21.30
N ASP A 206 11.48 -11.59 -20.72
CA ASP A 206 10.16 -11.94 -21.23
C ASP A 206 9.21 -10.74 -21.08
N GLN A 207 9.42 -9.76 -21.95
CA GLN A 207 8.65 -8.51 -21.96
C GLN A 207 7.49 -8.60 -22.94
N PRO A 208 6.28 -8.12 -22.58
CA PRO A 208 5.20 -8.01 -23.54
C PRO A 208 5.53 -6.99 -24.63
N THR A 209 4.78 -6.98 -25.72
CA THR A 209 4.93 -5.93 -26.74
C THR A 209 4.33 -4.60 -26.26
N THR A 210 4.82 -3.49 -26.80
CA THR A 210 4.23 -2.16 -26.56
C THR A 210 2.74 -2.12 -26.92
N ASP A 211 2.34 -2.78 -28.01
CA ASP A 211 0.95 -2.78 -28.46
C ASP A 211 0.06 -3.69 -27.60
N TYR A 212 0.61 -4.76 -27.02
CA TYR A 212 -0.07 -5.53 -25.99
C TYR A 212 -0.43 -4.63 -24.81
N VAL A 213 0.55 -3.89 -24.26
CA VAL A 213 0.33 -2.97 -23.13
C VAL A 213 -0.72 -1.91 -23.46
N VAL A 214 -0.65 -1.28 -24.65
CA VAL A 214 -1.68 -0.34 -25.11
C VAL A 214 -3.04 -1.01 -25.23
N GLY A 215 -3.10 -2.22 -25.77
CA GLY A 215 -4.32 -3.02 -25.91
C GLY A 215 -4.99 -3.28 -24.56
N ARG A 216 -4.21 -3.63 -23.53
CA ARG A 216 -4.71 -3.83 -22.16
C ARG A 216 -5.39 -2.58 -21.62
N PHE A 217 -4.77 -1.41 -21.76
CA PHE A 217 -5.42 -0.15 -21.39
C PHE A 217 -6.71 0.08 -22.17
N LYS A 218 -6.70 -0.13 -23.50
CA LYS A 218 -7.88 0.05 -24.35
C LYS A 218 -9.04 -0.87 -23.97
N SER A 219 -8.75 -2.11 -23.58
CA SER A 219 -9.77 -3.11 -23.24
C SER A 219 -10.32 -2.95 -21.83
N TYR A 220 -9.54 -2.43 -20.89
CA TYR A 220 -9.86 -2.52 -19.47
C TYR A 220 -9.82 -1.18 -18.73
N TYR A 221 -9.68 -0.04 -19.42
CA TYR A 221 -9.77 1.24 -18.72
C TYR A 221 -11.12 1.39 -18.03
N HIS A 222 -11.13 2.05 -16.87
CA HIS A 222 -12.35 2.32 -16.11
C HIS A 222 -12.17 3.57 -15.25
N LYS A 223 -13.27 4.12 -14.73
CA LYS A 223 -13.25 5.25 -13.80
C LYS A 223 -12.47 4.89 -12.54
N GLY A 224 -11.62 5.80 -12.09
CA GLY A 224 -10.82 5.63 -10.87
C GLY A 224 -9.70 4.58 -10.98
N MET A 225 -9.21 4.28 -12.18
CA MET A 225 -8.24 3.20 -12.41
C MET A 225 -6.87 3.47 -11.75
N ILE A 226 -6.33 2.44 -11.11
CA ILE A 226 -4.96 2.41 -10.57
C ILE A 226 -4.21 1.28 -11.32
N PRO A 227 -3.54 1.58 -12.45
CA PRO A 227 -2.70 0.59 -13.12
C PRO A 227 -1.40 0.37 -12.35
N LEU A 228 -0.93 -0.87 -12.30
CA LEU A 228 0.43 -1.25 -11.91
C LEU A 228 1.27 -1.40 -13.17
N LEU A 229 2.33 -0.60 -13.25
CA LEU A 229 3.37 -0.62 -14.28
C LEU A 229 4.71 -0.88 -13.61
N HIS A 230 5.73 -1.27 -14.37
CA HIS A 230 7.08 -1.43 -13.86
C HIS A 230 8.06 -0.47 -14.52
N ALA A 231 8.86 0.21 -13.69
CA ALA A 231 9.91 1.11 -14.17
C ALA A 231 11.14 0.38 -14.76
N ILE A 232 11.06 -0.94 -14.90
CA ILE A 232 12.02 -1.82 -15.57
C ILE A 232 11.55 -2.30 -16.94
N SER A 233 10.27 -2.04 -17.29
CA SER A 233 9.67 -2.51 -18.54
C SER A 233 9.92 -1.55 -19.70
N LYS A 234 10.58 -2.05 -20.75
CA LYS A 234 10.69 -1.34 -22.04
C LYS A 234 9.32 -1.15 -22.69
N ALA A 235 8.45 -2.15 -22.55
CA ALA A 235 7.11 -2.15 -23.13
C ALA A 235 6.25 -1.03 -22.51
N ASP A 236 6.21 -0.95 -21.18
CA ASP A 236 5.49 0.11 -20.47
C ASP A 236 6.02 1.49 -20.82
N THR A 237 7.35 1.64 -20.81
CA THR A 237 8.01 2.90 -21.09
C THR A 237 7.65 3.43 -22.48
N ASN A 238 7.63 2.53 -23.48
CA ASN A 238 7.27 2.88 -24.85
C ASN A 238 5.75 3.05 -25.05
N ALA A 239 4.93 2.34 -24.27
CA ALA A 239 3.47 2.43 -24.33
C ALA A 239 2.95 3.72 -23.66
N LEU A 240 3.65 4.24 -22.66
CA LEU A 240 3.19 5.35 -21.82
C LEU A 240 2.71 6.58 -22.61
N PRO A 241 3.42 7.10 -23.64
CA PRO A 241 2.91 8.22 -24.43
C PRO A 241 1.63 7.89 -25.20
N LYS A 242 1.53 6.67 -25.75
CA LYS A 242 0.34 6.19 -26.49
C LYS A 242 -0.86 6.06 -25.55
N ILE A 243 -0.65 5.50 -24.35
CA ILE A 243 -1.66 5.38 -23.29
C ILE A 243 -2.16 6.76 -22.87
N ILE A 244 -1.25 7.69 -22.54
CA ILE A 244 -1.62 9.04 -22.11
C ILE A 244 -2.47 9.73 -23.18
N LYS A 245 -2.06 9.65 -24.45
CA LYS A 245 -2.81 10.22 -25.58
C LYS A 245 -4.21 9.60 -25.68
N TYR A 246 -4.30 8.27 -25.62
CA TYR A 246 -5.58 7.56 -25.71
C TYR A 246 -6.52 7.89 -24.54
N MET A 247 -6.01 7.90 -23.31
CA MET A 247 -6.84 8.18 -22.15
C MET A 247 -7.33 9.63 -22.12
N LYS A 248 -6.49 10.60 -22.54
CA LYS A 248 -6.93 11.98 -22.74
C LYS A 248 -8.03 12.09 -23.80
N SER A 249 -7.96 11.35 -24.91
CA SER A 249 -9.03 11.37 -25.92
C SER A 249 -10.35 10.77 -25.41
N LYS A 250 -10.30 9.88 -24.42
CA LYS A 250 -11.48 9.37 -23.69
C LYS A 250 -11.98 10.31 -22.57
N LYS A 251 -11.41 11.53 -22.48
CA LYS A 251 -11.69 12.55 -21.47
C LYS A 251 -11.34 12.09 -20.04
N TYR A 252 -10.27 11.30 -19.90
CA TYR A 252 -9.71 10.98 -18.58
C TYR A 252 -8.64 11.99 -18.17
N GLU A 253 -8.62 12.30 -16.88
CA GLU A 253 -7.58 13.10 -16.24
C GLU A 253 -6.65 12.20 -15.43
N PHE A 254 -5.37 12.57 -15.39
CA PHE A 254 -4.38 11.90 -14.55
C PHE A 254 -4.28 12.64 -13.21
N LYS A 255 -4.47 11.91 -12.10
CA LYS A 255 -4.43 12.44 -10.73
C LYS A 255 -3.44 11.63 -9.88
N THR A 256 -2.97 12.21 -8.79
CA THR A 256 -2.08 11.56 -7.81
C THR A 256 -2.88 10.94 -6.67
N LEU A 257 -2.33 9.91 -6.01
CA LEU A 257 -3.06 9.13 -5.01
C LEU A 257 -3.44 9.93 -3.76
N ASP A 258 -2.71 10.98 -3.42
CA ASP A 258 -3.02 11.92 -2.34
C ASP A 258 -4.31 12.72 -2.58
N THR A 259 -4.83 12.74 -3.82
CA THR A 259 -6.15 13.31 -4.13
C THR A 259 -7.31 12.39 -3.76
N ILE A 260 -7.05 11.12 -3.44
CA ILE A 260 -8.08 10.16 -3.03
C ILE A 260 -8.45 10.41 -1.57
N LYS A 261 -9.72 10.74 -1.30
CA LYS A 261 -10.23 10.88 0.06
C LYS A 261 -10.37 9.51 0.72
N ILE A 262 -9.51 9.23 1.69
CA ILE A 262 -9.53 7.99 2.48
C ILE A 262 -10.22 8.29 3.82
N LYS A 263 -11.37 7.66 4.05
CA LYS A 263 -12.27 8.01 5.16
C LYS A 263 -11.69 7.81 6.57
N ASN A 264 -10.67 6.96 6.74
CA ASN A 264 -10.09 6.65 8.07
C ASN A 264 -8.66 7.19 8.25
N LYS A 265 -8.30 8.28 7.57
CA LYS A 265 -7.04 8.97 7.81
C LYS A 265 -7.27 9.94 8.97
N VAL A 266 -6.83 9.58 10.17
CA VAL A 266 -6.81 10.51 11.31
C VAL A 266 -5.83 11.63 10.94
N SER A 267 -6.34 12.86 10.91
CA SER A 267 -5.58 14.09 10.65
C SER A 267 -4.52 14.33 11.70
#